data_AF-A0A2E6QL72-F1
#
_entry.id   AF-A0A2E6QL72-F1
#
_cell.length_a   1.000
_cell.length_b   1.000
_cell.length_c   1.000
_cell.angle_alpha   90.00
_cell.angle_beta   90.00
_cell.angle_gamma   90.00
#
_symmetry.space_group_name_H-M   'P 1'
#
loop_
_entity.id
_entity.type
_entity.pdbx_description
1 polymer ?
#
loop_
_entity_poly.entity_id
_entity_poly.type
_entity_poly.pdbx_seq_one_letter_code
_entity_poly.pdbx_strand_id
1 'polypeptide(L)'
;MAMVKRIRNDGKGVPKVRSTMPRIARFAVSVATVAGVAIFVADPGFAQAQLPTDIAASLERAANAGGGITGAPQDDALITAVIAAIAARPDLAQTIVTRATSLARSDPQQIVNAAAQAFPGLPIRSASVASSGAWSAQAGGSPWSGEFAVGGSKNTGNSETTDISLGAKLGYTSDNWHHEASASYEFASDKGQETENRLEAEGSTRYDFAERTYVKGRVTYENDDFSGFDYRLTESVALGYRLIDTDDVTWALEAGPGARHSKEELTGDVETEFVGVAQSDFRWKLSETADFSNVTRVTTGRETTTTKSTTALDLKVFENITGRFSFEVRHDSNPPTGTDSTDTTTKVSAVYTF
;
A
#
# COMPACT_ATOMS: atom_id res chain seq x y z
N MET A 1 -66.88 -5.07 48.78
CA MET A 1 -66.38 -4.71 50.13
C MET A 1 -65.09 -3.92 49.92
N ALA A 2 -65.10 -2.64 50.28
CA ALA A 2 -64.06 -1.66 50.02
C ALA A 2 -63.21 -1.42 51.29
N MET A 3 -61.90 -1.17 51.14
CA MET A 3 -61.04 -0.23 51.89
C MET A 3 -59.57 -0.53 51.51
N VAL A 4 -58.74 0.29 50.84
CA VAL A 4 -58.47 1.74 50.76
C VAL A 4 -57.39 2.24 51.75
N LYS A 5 -56.30 2.78 51.16
CA LYS A 5 -55.32 3.83 51.59
C LYS A 5 -54.20 3.45 52.57
N ARG A 6 -52.95 3.97 52.48
CA ARG A 6 -52.41 5.29 52.02
C ARG A 6 -50.91 5.13 51.63
N ILE A 7 -50.39 5.72 50.52
CA ILE A 7 -49.70 7.05 50.34
C ILE A 7 -48.38 7.16 51.15
N ARG A 8 -47.15 7.49 50.67
CA ARG A 8 -46.53 8.45 49.68
C ARG A 8 -45.06 7.99 49.41
N ASN A 9 -44.51 8.06 48.18
CA ASN A 9 -43.58 9.09 47.63
C ASN A 9 -42.21 9.14 48.37
N ASP A 10 -41.01 9.09 47.77
CA ASP A 10 -40.45 9.66 46.55
C ASP A 10 -39.15 8.93 46.20
N GLY A 11 -38.82 8.79 44.91
CA GLY A 11 -37.51 8.27 44.52
C GLY A 11 -37.46 7.93 43.04
N LYS A 12 -37.25 8.95 42.20
CA LYS A 12 -37.04 8.83 40.75
C LYS A 12 -35.88 7.87 40.46
N GLY A 13 -36.18 6.59 40.26
CA GLY A 13 -35.27 5.61 39.67
C GLY A 13 -35.47 5.62 38.16
N VAL A 14 -34.74 6.48 37.46
CA VAL A 14 -34.60 6.40 35.99
C VAL A 14 -34.19 4.97 35.63
N PRO A 15 -34.89 4.26 34.73
CA PRO A 15 -34.39 2.99 34.23
C PRO A 15 -33.05 3.27 33.56
N LYS A 16 -31.96 2.66 34.06
CA LYS A 16 -30.67 2.64 33.38
C LYS A 16 -30.87 1.89 32.06
N VAL A 17 -31.20 2.65 31.02
CA VAL A 17 -30.98 2.26 29.63
C VAL A 17 -29.48 2.01 29.53
N ARG A 18 -29.06 0.74 29.52
CA ARG A 18 -27.73 0.38 29.05
C ARG A 18 -27.67 0.91 27.62
N SER A 19 -26.92 1.99 27.41
CA SER A 19 -26.70 2.52 26.08
C SER A 19 -25.94 1.47 25.29
N THR A 20 -26.65 0.74 24.45
CA THR A 20 -26.09 0.05 23.28
C THR A 20 -25.61 1.13 22.32
N MET A 21 -24.42 1.66 22.58
CA MET A 21 -23.63 2.30 21.53
C MET A 21 -23.14 1.17 20.62
N PRO A 22 -23.35 1.25 19.30
CA PRO A 22 -22.76 0.28 18.37
C PRO A 22 -21.23 0.34 18.48
N ARG A 23 -20.58 -0.82 18.48
CA ARG A 23 -19.11 -1.01 18.57
C ARG A 23 -18.32 -0.27 17.49
N ILE A 24 -19.01 0.22 16.45
CA ILE A 24 -18.51 0.95 15.28
C ILE A 24 -17.64 2.17 15.65
N ALA A 25 -17.90 2.86 16.78
CA ALA A 25 -17.17 4.09 17.12
C ALA A 25 -15.81 3.89 17.83
N ARG A 26 -15.49 2.67 18.31
CA ARG A 26 -14.21 2.41 19.01
C ARG A 26 -13.12 1.81 18.12
N PHE A 27 -13.47 1.22 16.98
CA PHE A 27 -12.50 0.55 16.12
C PHE A 27 -11.90 1.46 15.03
N ALA A 28 -12.66 2.43 14.52
CA ALA A 28 -12.21 3.32 13.44
C ALA A 28 -11.05 4.27 13.83
N VAL A 29 -10.75 4.43 15.12
CA VAL A 29 -9.68 5.32 15.63
C VAL A 29 -8.45 4.52 16.11
N SER A 30 -8.55 3.19 16.24
CA SER A 30 -7.45 2.36 16.78
C SER A 30 -6.69 1.57 15.70
N VAL A 31 -7.30 1.36 14.53
CA VAL A 31 -6.67 0.66 13.39
C VAL A 31 -5.59 1.51 12.71
N ALA A 32 -5.72 2.84 12.73
CA ALA A 32 -4.67 3.76 12.29
C ALA A 32 -3.40 3.72 13.16
N THR A 33 -3.48 3.14 14.37
CA THR A 33 -2.36 3.10 15.32
C THR A 33 -1.50 1.84 15.18
N VAL A 34 -2.04 0.74 14.63
CA VAL A 34 -1.28 -0.53 14.52
C VAL A 34 -0.62 -0.68 13.15
N ALA A 35 -1.24 -0.20 12.06
CA ALA A 35 -0.57 -0.02 10.77
C ALA A 35 0.39 1.20 10.75
N GLY A 36 0.36 2.01 11.82
CA GLY A 36 1.18 3.19 12.04
C GLY A 36 2.59 2.91 12.57
N VAL A 37 3.06 1.66 12.59
CA VAL A 37 4.51 1.38 12.72
C VAL A 37 5.12 1.34 11.32
N ALA A 38 5.17 2.53 10.73
CA ALA A 38 6.37 3.09 10.15
C ALA A 38 7.64 2.25 10.39
N ILE A 39 7.95 1.28 9.51
CA ILE A 39 9.36 0.88 9.32
C ILE A 39 10.03 2.00 8.51
N PHE A 40 10.12 3.20 9.09
CA PHE A 40 10.96 4.30 8.61
C PHE A 40 12.32 4.29 9.33
N VAL A 41 12.60 3.26 10.14
CA VAL A 41 13.72 3.21 11.10
C VAL A 41 15.11 3.30 10.45
N ALA A 42 15.22 3.18 9.13
CA ALA A 42 16.50 3.19 8.41
C ALA A 42 16.56 4.09 7.17
N ASP A 43 15.50 4.81 6.80
CA ASP A 43 15.58 5.74 5.65
C ASP A 43 16.05 7.14 6.10
N PRO A 44 17.29 7.55 5.79
CA PRO A 44 17.75 8.91 6.06
C PRO A 44 16.99 9.98 5.25
N GLY A 45 16.35 9.61 4.13
CA GLY A 45 15.55 10.48 3.27
C GLY A 45 14.20 10.90 3.87
N PHE A 46 13.57 10.04 4.66
CA PHE A 46 12.33 10.37 5.37
C PHE A 46 12.51 11.50 6.40
N ALA A 47 13.70 11.60 6.98
CA ALA A 47 14.08 12.70 7.89
C ALA A 47 14.78 13.87 7.17
N GLN A 48 15.30 13.65 5.96
CA GLN A 48 16.00 14.67 5.17
C GLN A 48 15.67 14.57 3.68
N ALA A 49 14.77 15.43 3.20
CA ALA A 49 14.88 16.14 1.90
C ALA A 49 13.51 16.66 1.43
N GLN A 50 12.90 17.56 2.19
CA GLN A 50 12.17 18.62 1.49
C GLN A 50 13.21 19.51 0.84
N LEU A 51 13.18 19.60 -0.49
CA LEU A 51 13.93 20.62 -1.22
C LEU A 51 13.70 21.97 -0.54
N PRO A 52 14.77 22.75 -0.28
CA PRO A 52 14.61 24.13 0.17
C PRO A 52 13.58 24.86 -0.71
N THR A 53 12.67 25.60 -0.08
CA THR A 53 11.49 26.18 -0.75
C THR A 53 11.88 27.14 -1.88
N ASP A 54 13.03 27.78 -1.79
CA ASP A 54 13.63 28.62 -2.82
C ASP A 54 14.07 27.83 -4.05
N ILE A 55 14.72 26.68 -3.86
CA ILE A 55 15.13 25.78 -4.95
C ILE A 55 13.89 25.21 -5.64
N ALA A 56 12.93 24.67 -4.87
CA ALA A 56 11.67 24.15 -5.41
C ALA A 56 10.91 25.21 -6.23
N ALA A 57 10.74 26.42 -5.68
CA ALA A 57 10.08 27.53 -6.37
C ALA A 57 10.86 28.02 -7.61
N SER A 58 12.20 27.89 -7.63
CA SER A 58 13.00 28.22 -8.81
C SER A 58 12.78 27.23 -9.96
N LEU A 59 12.72 25.93 -9.66
CA LEU A 59 12.47 24.87 -10.64
C LEU A 59 11.06 24.98 -11.22
N GLU A 60 10.07 25.25 -10.37
CA GLU A 60 8.68 25.47 -10.80
C GLU A 60 8.52 26.72 -11.68
N ARG A 61 9.24 27.81 -11.36
CA ARG A 61 9.27 28.99 -12.24
C ARG A 61 9.90 28.68 -13.58
N ALA A 62 11.01 27.94 -13.61
CA ALA A 62 11.69 27.56 -14.84
C ALA A 62 10.83 26.66 -15.73
N ALA A 63 10.17 25.66 -15.15
CA ALA A 63 9.23 24.78 -15.86
C ALA A 63 8.03 25.53 -16.47
N ASN A 64 7.64 26.67 -15.88
CA ASN A 64 6.53 27.49 -16.36
C ASN A 64 6.97 28.65 -17.29
N ALA A 65 8.26 28.96 -17.39
CA ALA A 65 8.76 30.15 -18.07
C ALA A 65 8.75 30.08 -19.61
N GLY A 66 8.93 28.90 -20.22
CA GLY A 66 9.03 28.81 -21.68
C GLY A 66 7.69 28.77 -22.44
N GLY A 67 6.57 29.14 -21.81
CA GLY A 67 5.26 29.28 -22.47
C GLY A 67 5.03 30.64 -23.14
N GLY A 68 6.03 31.54 -23.10
CA GLY A 68 5.94 32.90 -23.64
C GLY A 68 6.45 33.06 -25.08
N ILE A 69 6.06 34.18 -25.70
CA ILE A 69 6.15 34.57 -27.14
C ILE A 69 7.56 34.49 -27.80
N THR A 70 8.62 34.07 -27.10
CA THR A 70 10.01 34.08 -27.60
C THR A 70 10.55 32.76 -28.18
N GLY A 71 9.77 31.67 -28.18
CA GLY A 71 10.07 30.47 -28.99
C GLY A 71 11.34 29.68 -28.62
N ALA A 72 11.93 29.87 -27.44
CA ALA A 72 12.96 28.97 -26.93
C ALA A 72 12.33 27.67 -26.38
N PRO A 73 12.91 26.49 -26.61
CA PRO A 73 12.40 25.23 -26.03
C PRO A 73 12.33 25.34 -24.50
N GLN A 74 11.17 25.03 -23.91
CA GLN A 74 10.92 25.10 -22.45
C GLN A 74 11.94 24.34 -21.61
N ASP A 75 12.47 23.26 -22.18
CA ASP A 75 13.38 22.35 -21.49
C ASP A 75 14.75 22.98 -21.22
N ASP A 76 15.18 23.96 -22.04
CA ASP A 76 16.44 24.67 -21.84
C ASP A 76 16.44 25.51 -20.55
N ALA A 77 15.30 26.11 -20.22
CA ALA A 77 15.14 26.90 -19.00
C ALA A 77 15.16 26.02 -17.74
N LEU A 78 14.49 24.86 -17.81
CA LEU A 78 14.46 23.90 -16.71
C LEU A 78 15.84 23.23 -16.52
N ILE A 79 16.52 22.83 -17.59
CA ILE A 79 17.89 22.30 -17.54
C ILE A 79 18.85 23.32 -16.94
N THR A 80 18.76 24.59 -17.34
CA THR A 80 19.59 25.67 -16.79
C THR A 80 19.34 25.84 -15.30
N ALA A 81 18.08 25.81 -14.85
CA ALA A 81 17.73 25.92 -13.44
C ALA A 81 18.23 24.72 -12.61
N VAL A 82 18.17 23.52 -13.18
CA VAL A 82 18.74 22.30 -12.56
C VAL A 82 20.23 22.43 -12.34
N ILE A 83 20.97 22.83 -13.38
CA ILE A 83 22.44 22.97 -13.29
C ILE A 83 22.81 24.03 -12.24
N ALA A 84 22.09 25.15 -12.20
CA ALA A 84 22.31 26.20 -11.20
C ALA A 84 21.98 25.73 -9.77
N ALA A 85 20.89 24.99 -9.59
CA ALA A 85 20.50 24.46 -8.28
C ALA A 85 21.51 23.41 -7.76
N ILE A 86 21.99 22.51 -8.63
CA ILE A 86 23.02 21.51 -8.28
C ILE A 86 24.34 22.20 -7.93
N ALA A 87 24.74 23.24 -8.67
CA ALA A 87 25.94 24.01 -8.35
C ALA A 87 25.85 24.69 -6.96
N ALA A 88 24.65 25.15 -6.57
CA ALA A 88 24.41 25.75 -5.26
C ALA A 88 24.32 24.72 -4.12
N ARG A 89 23.79 23.52 -4.40
CA ARG A 89 23.61 22.42 -3.44
C ARG A 89 23.98 21.07 -4.05
N PRO A 90 25.29 20.76 -4.20
CA PRO A 90 25.74 19.51 -4.77
C PRO A 90 25.29 18.28 -3.97
N ASP A 91 25.08 18.44 -2.66
CA ASP A 91 24.57 17.42 -1.75
C ASP A 91 23.11 17.01 -2.05
N LEU A 92 22.34 17.87 -2.71
CA LEU A 92 20.95 17.62 -3.11
C LEU A 92 20.81 17.28 -4.59
N ALA A 93 21.92 16.97 -5.28
CA ALA A 93 21.93 16.87 -6.74
C ALA A 93 20.88 15.88 -7.29
N GLN A 94 20.77 14.71 -6.67
CA GLN A 94 19.78 13.70 -7.07
C GLN A 94 18.35 14.17 -6.79
N THR A 95 18.07 14.76 -5.63
CA THR A 95 16.74 15.31 -5.28
C THR A 95 16.31 16.43 -6.23
N ILE A 96 17.25 17.31 -6.62
CA ILE A 96 17.03 18.40 -7.58
C ILE A 96 16.70 17.83 -8.97
N VAL A 97 17.47 16.86 -9.44
CA VAL A 97 17.23 16.20 -10.74
C VAL A 97 15.88 15.48 -10.71
N THR A 98 15.58 14.71 -9.67
CA THR A 98 14.28 14.03 -9.49
C THR A 98 13.11 15.01 -9.53
N ARG A 99 13.20 16.15 -8.85
CA ARG A 99 12.16 17.19 -8.87
C ARG A 99 12.03 17.85 -10.25
N ALA A 100 13.14 18.08 -10.94
CA ALA A 100 13.07 18.70 -12.26
C ALA A 100 12.56 17.75 -13.34
N THR A 101 12.96 16.47 -13.33
CA THR A 101 12.40 15.44 -14.22
C THR A 101 10.91 15.29 -14.04
N SER A 102 10.40 15.53 -12.83
CA SER A 102 8.99 15.42 -12.50
C SER A 102 8.17 16.68 -12.82
N LEU A 103 8.86 17.79 -13.15
CA LEU A 103 8.28 19.02 -13.71
C LEU A 103 8.44 19.10 -15.25
N ALA A 104 9.20 18.19 -15.85
CA ALA A 104 9.46 18.15 -17.29
C ALA A 104 8.17 17.81 -18.05
N ARG A 105 7.90 18.55 -19.13
CA ARG A 105 6.74 18.31 -20.01
C ARG A 105 7.07 17.42 -21.20
N SER A 106 8.35 17.30 -21.53
CA SER A 106 8.88 16.52 -22.65
C SER A 106 9.73 15.36 -22.12
N ASP A 107 10.87 15.05 -22.74
CA ASP A 107 11.75 13.93 -22.42
C ASP A 107 12.59 14.21 -21.13
N PRO A 108 12.26 13.56 -19.99
CA PRO A 108 12.97 13.79 -18.74
C PRO A 108 14.43 13.30 -18.78
N GLN A 109 14.79 12.40 -19.71
CA GLN A 109 16.18 11.92 -19.84
C GLN A 109 17.14 13.00 -20.29
N GLN A 110 16.66 14.04 -20.99
CA GLN A 110 17.51 15.16 -21.39
C GLN A 110 18.03 15.95 -20.17
N ILE A 111 17.21 16.10 -19.13
CA ILE A 111 17.60 16.75 -17.87
C ILE A 111 18.65 15.94 -17.13
N VAL A 112 18.45 14.62 -17.05
CA VAL A 112 19.39 13.69 -16.41
C VAL A 112 20.74 13.72 -17.13
N ASN A 113 20.72 13.61 -18.46
CA ASN A 113 21.94 13.63 -19.28
C ASN A 113 22.68 14.97 -19.17
N ALA A 114 21.97 16.09 -19.22
CA ALA A 114 22.57 17.41 -19.08
C ALA A 114 23.19 17.62 -17.68
N ALA A 115 22.50 17.19 -16.62
CA ALA A 115 23.00 17.29 -15.25
C ALA A 115 24.21 16.37 -15.02
N ALA A 116 24.18 15.12 -15.51
CA ALA A 116 25.30 14.18 -15.43
C ALA A 116 26.53 14.66 -16.22
N GLN A 117 26.32 15.29 -17.38
CA GLN A 117 27.40 15.90 -18.17
C GLN A 117 28.02 17.12 -17.46
N ALA A 118 27.19 17.97 -16.83
CA ALA A 118 27.66 19.13 -16.08
C ALA A 118 28.41 18.76 -14.79
N PHE A 119 28.04 17.63 -14.16
CA PHE A 119 28.60 17.18 -12.87
C PHE A 119 28.98 15.70 -12.88
N PRO A 120 30.02 15.28 -13.62
CA PRO A 120 30.40 13.86 -13.80
C PRO A 120 30.86 13.15 -12.51
N GLY A 121 31.11 13.88 -11.43
CA GLY A 121 31.48 13.34 -10.12
C GLY A 121 30.33 13.16 -9.14
N LEU A 122 29.10 13.56 -9.50
CA LEU A 122 27.91 13.41 -8.66
C LEU A 122 27.11 12.18 -9.09
N PRO A 123 26.50 11.45 -8.14
CA PRO A 123 25.71 10.25 -8.44
C PRO A 123 24.33 10.63 -9.01
N ILE A 124 24.30 11.26 -10.18
CA ILE A 124 23.07 11.66 -10.89
C ILE A 124 22.58 10.46 -11.70
N ARG A 125 21.44 9.90 -11.33
CA ARG A 125 20.86 8.72 -11.97
C ARG A 125 19.43 9.00 -12.44
N SER A 126 19.04 8.38 -13.56
CA SER A 126 17.64 8.34 -13.98
C SER A 126 16.83 7.71 -12.85
N ALA A 127 15.72 8.35 -12.45
CA ALA A 127 14.79 7.77 -11.50
C ALA A 127 14.19 6.51 -12.15
N SER A 128 14.77 5.35 -11.89
CA SER A 128 14.13 4.07 -12.20
C SER A 128 12.85 4.04 -11.38
N VAL A 129 11.70 4.10 -12.05
CA VAL A 129 10.39 3.97 -11.42
C VAL A 129 10.32 2.55 -10.89
N ALA A 130 10.73 2.37 -9.64
CA ALA A 130 10.62 1.06 -9.05
C ALA A 130 9.14 0.80 -8.83
N SER A 131 8.65 -0.21 -9.53
CA SER A 131 7.24 -0.61 -9.56
C SER A 131 6.80 -1.12 -8.19
N SER A 132 6.45 -0.19 -7.28
CA SER A 132 5.50 -0.44 -6.20
C SER A 132 4.11 -0.56 -6.83
N GLY A 133 3.42 -1.65 -6.52
CA GLY A 133 2.27 -2.10 -7.32
C GLY A 133 1.12 -1.12 -7.48
N ALA A 134 0.34 -1.38 -8.53
CA ALA A 134 -0.71 -0.56 -9.12
C ALA A 134 -0.14 0.64 -9.89
N TRP A 135 -0.32 0.57 -11.22
CA TRP A 135 -0.30 1.67 -12.17
C TRP A 135 0.58 2.85 -11.76
N SER A 136 1.75 2.89 -12.40
CA SER A 136 2.55 4.10 -12.57
C SER A 136 1.70 5.35 -12.43
N ALA A 137 1.85 6.04 -11.30
CA ALA A 137 1.36 7.39 -11.14
C ALA A 137 1.85 8.16 -12.37
N GLN A 138 0.89 8.57 -13.20
CA GLN A 138 1.18 9.26 -14.44
C GLN A 138 1.80 10.61 -14.06
N ALA A 139 3.08 10.77 -14.41
CA ALA A 139 3.74 12.04 -14.69
C ALA A 139 3.34 13.24 -13.79
N GLY A 140 3.78 13.23 -12.53
CA GLY A 140 3.53 14.37 -11.67
C GLY A 140 4.37 14.37 -10.41
N GLY A 141 5.60 14.86 -10.50
CA GLY A 141 6.21 15.61 -9.40
C GLY A 141 6.71 14.87 -8.15
N SER A 142 5.98 13.84 -7.73
CA SER A 142 5.73 13.53 -6.34
C SER A 142 6.36 12.18 -6.00
N PRO A 143 7.09 12.10 -4.88
CA PRO A 143 7.55 10.81 -4.36
C PRO A 143 6.38 9.96 -3.83
N TRP A 144 5.20 10.57 -3.66
CA TRP A 144 3.98 9.89 -3.21
C TRP A 144 3.14 9.40 -4.37
N SER A 145 2.62 8.19 -4.22
CA SER A 145 1.57 7.61 -5.06
C SER A 145 0.43 7.12 -4.18
N GLY A 146 -0.82 7.28 -4.61
CA GLY A 146 -1.97 6.82 -3.85
C GLY A 146 -2.96 5.99 -4.66
N GLU A 147 -3.62 5.05 -3.99
CA GLU A 147 -4.75 4.30 -4.53
C GLU A 147 -5.91 4.31 -3.52
N PHE A 148 -7.12 4.52 -4.01
CA PHE A 148 -8.35 4.24 -3.27
C PHE A 148 -9.27 3.35 -4.10
N ALA A 149 -9.72 2.24 -3.54
CA ALA A 149 -10.57 1.26 -4.20
C ALA A 149 -11.90 1.11 -3.46
N VAL A 150 -12.99 1.08 -4.23
CA VAL A 150 -14.32 0.74 -3.73
C VAL A 150 -14.95 -0.27 -4.67
N GLY A 151 -15.53 -1.33 -4.11
CA GLY A 151 -16.03 -2.44 -4.91
C GLY A 151 -16.93 -3.39 -4.14
N GLY A 152 -17.31 -4.46 -4.83
CA GLY A 152 -17.96 -5.61 -4.23
C GLY A 152 -17.05 -6.83 -4.27
N SER A 153 -17.11 -7.66 -3.24
CA SER A 153 -16.47 -8.97 -3.19
C SER A 153 -17.49 -10.08 -3.05
N LYS A 154 -17.09 -11.28 -3.46
CA LYS A 154 -17.79 -12.53 -3.20
C LYS A 154 -16.81 -13.54 -2.64
N ASN A 155 -17.10 -14.04 -1.45
CA ASN A 155 -16.28 -15.03 -0.74
C ASN A 155 -16.93 -16.42 -0.82
N THR A 156 -16.08 -17.45 -0.83
CA THR A 156 -16.49 -18.87 -0.77
C THR A 156 -15.48 -19.66 0.05
N GLY A 157 -15.92 -20.75 0.69
CA GLY A 157 -15.09 -21.60 1.56
C GLY A 157 -15.68 -21.57 2.95
N ASN A 158 -14.95 -21.00 3.90
CA ASN A 158 -15.41 -20.75 5.27
C ASN A 158 -16.68 -19.89 5.36
N SER A 159 -16.88 -19.01 4.37
CA SER A 159 -18.03 -18.11 4.26
C SER A 159 -18.53 -18.08 2.82
N GLU A 160 -19.85 -18.09 2.62
CA GLU A 160 -20.47 -17.78 1.32
C GLU A 160 -21.20 -16.44 1.41
N THR A 161 -20.47 -15.36 1.12
CA THR A 161 -20.93 -13.99 1.35
C THR A 161 -20.72 -13.10 0.14
N THR A 162 -21.41 -11.97 0.13
CA THR A 162 -21.25 -10.91 -0.87
C THR A 162 -21.20 -9.59 -0.12
N ASP A 163 -20.12 -8.88 -0.31
CA ASP A 163 -19.65 -7.89 0.65
C ASP A 163 -19.26 -6.61 -0.08
N ILE A 164 -19.27 -5.50 0.68
CA ILE A 164 -18.68 -4.25 0.23
C ILE A 164 -17.21 -4.29 0.58
N SER A 165 -16.37 -3.98 -0.41
CA SER A 165 -14.91 -3.90 -0.23
C SER A 165 -14.44 -2.46 -0.36
N LEU A 166 -13.59 -2.04 0.58
CA LEU A 166 -12.84 -0.79 0.56
C LEU A 166 -11.35 -1.11 0.58
N GLY A 167 -10.56 -0.35 -0.16
CA GLY A 167 -9.10 -0.48 -0.19
C GLY A 167 -8.44 0.89 -0.25
N ALA A 168 -7.31 1.03 0.42
CA ALA A 168 -6.45 2.19 0.31
C ALA A 168 -5.00 1.73 0.27
N LYS A 169 -4.19 2.39 -0.56
CA LYS A 169 -2.75 2.18 -0.63
C LYS A 169 -2.03 3.50 -0.80
N LEU A 170 -0.90 3.63 -0.13
CA LEU A 170 -0.02 4.78 -0.18
C LEU A 170 1.41 4.29 -0.39
N GLY A 171 2.05 4.81 -1.42
CA GLY A 171 3.45 4.57 -1.73
C GLY A 171 4.26 5.85 -1.51
N TYR A 172 5.49 5.70 -1.03
CA TYR A 172 6.49 6.75 -0.98
C TYR A 172 7.82 6.22 -1.49
N THR A 173 8.34 6.80 -2.56
CA THR A 173 9.62 6.42 -3.16
C THR A 173 10.61 7.58 -3.04
N SER A 174 11.77 7.29 -2.44
CA SER A 174 12.89 8.24 -2.30
C SER A 174 14.19 7.52 -2.59
N ASP A 175 14.87 7.91 -3.67
CA ASP A 175 16.09 7.26 -4.16
C ASP A 175 15.91 5.73 -4.29
N ASN A 176 16.67 4.95 -3.51
CA ASN A 176 16.61 3.49 -3.50
C ASN A 176 15.61 2.94 -2.47
N TRP A 177 14.92 3.81 -1.72
CA TRP A 177 13.95 3.43 -0.70
C TRP A 177 12.53 3.50 -1.26
N HIS A 178 11.76 2.46 -0.97
CA HIS A 178 10.35 2.37 -1.35
C HIS A 178 9.56 1.92 -0.16
N HIS A 179 8.62 2.74 0.24
CA HIS A 179 7.71 2.50 1.34
C HIS A 179 6.31 2.31 0.79
N GLU A 180 5.60 1.33 1.33
CA GLU A 180 4.23 1.03 0.96
C GLU A 180 3.43 0.78 2.22
N ALA A 181 2.27 1.42 2.33
CA ALA A 181 1.26 1.12 3.33
C ALA A 181 -0.05 0.87 2.61
N SER A 182 -0.74 -0.20 2.97
CA SER A 182 -2.06 -0.51 2.44
C SER A 182 -3.00 -1.03 3.51
N ALA A 183 -4.29 -0.78 3.34
CA ALA A 183 -5.34 -1.37 4.15
C ALA A 183 -6.54 -1.72 3.27
N SER A 184 -7.20 -2.84 3.57
CA SER A 184 -8.46 -3.23 2.96
C SER A 184 -9.45 -3.64 4.03
N TYR A 185 -10.71 -3.33 3.80
CA TYR A 185 -11.81 -3.66 4.68
C TYR A 185 -12.95 -4.27 3.88
N GLU A 186 -13.45 -5.41 4.33
CA GLU A 186 -14.58 -6.13 3.74
C GLU A 186 -15.69 -6.26 4.77
N PHE A 187 -16.92 -5.97 4.35
CA PHE A 187 -18.07 -5.97 5.24
C PHE A 187 -19.35 -6.41 4.54
N ALA A 188 -20.08 -7.31 5.20
CA ALA A 188 -21.46 -7.63 4.88
C ALA A 188 -22.31 -7.89 6.11
N SER A 189 -23.62 -7.76 5.89
CA SER A 189 -24.62 -8.11 6.89
C SER A 189 -25.86 -8.72 6.24
N ASP A 190 -26.42 -9.77 6.85
CA ASP A 190 -27.77 -10.28 6.57
C ASP A 190 -28.67 -10.03 7.79
N LYS A 191 -29.83 -9.39 7.57
CA LYS A 191 -30.86 -9.11 8.60
C LYS A 191 -30.31 -8.48 9.89
N GLY A 192 -29.27 -7.66 9.78
CA GLY A 192 -28.64 -6.97 10.92
C GLY A 192 -27.67 -7.83 11.74
N GLN A 193 -27.32 -9.02 11.26
CA GLN A 193 -26.17 -9.79 11.74
C GLN A 193 -25.02 -9.62 10.74
N GLU A 194 -23.83 -9.32 11.25
CA GLU A 194 -22.62 -9.25 10.44
C GLU A 194 -22.29 -10.66 9.94
N THR A 195 -22.03 -10.79 8.64
CA THR A 195 -21.67 -12.06 7.99
C THR A 195 -20.25 -12.03 7.44
N GLU A 196 -19.66 -10.84 7.31
CA GLU A 196 -18.27 -10.61 6.95
C GLU A 196 -17.79 -9.33 7.66
N ASN A 197 -16.62 -9.40 8.28
CA ASN A 197 -15.93 -8.27 8.88
C ASN A 197 -14.43 -8.59 8.88
N ARG A 198 -13.75 -8.17 7.82
CA ARG A 198 -12.33 -8.46 7.63
C ARG A 198 -11.55 -7.20 7.38
N LEU A 199 -10.48 -7.03 8.13
CA LEU A 199 -9.51 -5.97 8.01
C LEU A 199 -8.14 -6.57 7.71
N GLU A 200 -7.54 -6.12 6.62
CA GLU A 200 -6.14 -6.42 6.30
C GLU A 200 -5.37 -5.11 6.24
N ALA A 201 -4.19 -5.07 6.84
CA ALA A 201 -3.26 -3.95 6.73
C ALA A 201 -1.85 -4.48 6.48
N GLU A 202 -1.11 -3.80 5.61
CA GLU A 202 0.28 -4.13 5.30
C GLU A 202 1.12 -2.85 5.31
N GLY A 203 2.31 -2.93 5.90
CA GLY A 203 3.35 -1.93 5.79
C GLY A 203 4.63 -2.59 5.31
N SER A 204 5.32 -1.99 4.34
CA SER A 204 6.61 -2.50 3.88
C SER A 204 7.59 -1.39 3.54
N THR A 205 8.86 -1.72 3.70
CA THR A 205 9.99 -0.87 3.32
C THR A 205 10.99 -1.70 2.55
N ARG A 206 11.37 -1.23 1.37
CA ARG A 206 12.25 -1.91 0.44
C ARG A 206 13.43 -1.01 0.09
N TYR A 207 14.63 -1.56 0.13
CA TYR A 207 15.85 -0.88 -0.25
C TYR A 207 16.56 -1.59 -1.41
N ASP A 208 16.73 -0.86 -2.50
CA ASP A 208 17.41 -1.31 -3.71
C ASP A 208 18.91 -1.05 -3.59
N PHE A 209 19.67 -2.08 -3.21
CA PHE A 209 21.13 -1.96 -3.10
C PHE A 209 21.88 -2.29 -4.40
N ALA A 210 21.19 -2.87 -5.39
CA ALA A 210 21.67 -2.96 -6.77
C ALA A 210 20.49 -2.94 -7.75
N GLU A 211 20.78 -2.94 -9.05
CA GLU A 211 19.77 -2.81 -10.12
C GLU A 211 18.64 -3.84 -10.03
N ARG A 212 18.96 -5.09 -9.68
CA ARG A 212 17.98 -6.20 -9.65
C ARG A 212 17.78 -6.81 -8.27
N THR A 213 18.54 -6.38 -7.25
CA THR A 213 18.51 -6.98 -5.92
C THR A 213 18.10 -5.97 -4.89
N TYR A 214 17.25 -6.40 -3.97
CA TYR A 214 16.74 -5.55 -2.90
C TYR A 214 16.55 -6.33 -1.61
N VAL A 215 16.44 -5.59 -0.50
CA VAL A 215 15.98 -6.13 0.78
C VAL A 215 14.64 -5.47 1.11
N LYS A 216 13.69 -6.24 1.65
CA LYS A 216 12.37 -5.74 2.04
C LYS A 216 12.04 -6.18 3.47
N GLY A 217 11.67 -5.24 4.32
CA GLY A 217 10.95 -5.51 5.55
C GLY A 217 9.44 -5.36 5.32
N ARG A 218 8.64 -6.28 5.88
CA ARG A 218 7.17 -6.24 5.78
C ARG A 218 6.52 -6.60 7.12
N VAL A 219 5.45 -5.90 7.45
CA VAL A 219 4.52 -6.23 8.53
C VAL A 219 3.13 -6.34 7.93
N THR A 220 2.42 -7.43 8.22
CA THR A 220 1.03 -7.66 7.82
C THR A 220 0.20 -7.92 9.07
N TYR A 221 -0.94 -7.25 9.17
CA TYR A 221 -1.94 -7.45 10.20
C TYR A 221 -3.24 -7.89 9.55
N GLU A 222 -3.79 -8.99 10.01
CA GLU A 222 -5.07 -9.54 9.56
C GLU A 222 -5.97 -9.66 10.79
N ASN A 223 -7.19 -9.15 10.68
CA ASN A 223 -8.28 -9.42 11.60
C ASN A 223 -9.47 -9.85 10.76
N ASP A 224 -10.00 -11.03 11.06
CA ASP A 224 -11.12 -11.63 10.36
C ASP A 224 -11.97 -12.36 11.39
N ASP A 225 -13.10 -11.76 11.73
CA ASP A 225 -14.05 -12.22 12.75
C ASP A 225 -14.61 -13.64 12.44
N PHE A 226 -14.39 -14.19 11.23
CA PHE A 226 -14.86 -15.50 10.81
C PHE A 226 -13.73 -16.51 10.58
N SER A 227 -12.46 -16.11 10.74
CA SER A 227 -11.29 -16.95 10.50
C SER A 227 -10.93 -17.91 11.64
N GLY A 228 -11.57 -17.76 12.82
CA GLY A 228 -11.23 -18.44 14.07
C GLY A 228 -10.07 -17.79 14.85
N PHE A 229 -9.43 -16.76 14.28
CA PHE A 229 -8.40 -15.94 14.94
C PHE A 229 -8.96 -14.54 15.25
N ASP A 230 -8.67 -14.02 16.45
CA ASP A 230 -8.95 -12.63 16.81
C ASP A 230 -8.03 -11.67 16.02
N TYR A 231 -6.76 -12.06 15.83
CA TYR A 231 -5.88 -11.41 14.86
C TYR A 231 -4.67 -12.28 14.51
N ARG A 232 -4.03 -11.93 13.39
CA ARG A 232 -2.73 -12.44 12.99
C ARG A 232 -1.81 -11.29 12.59
N LEU A 233 -0.62 -11.26 13.17
CA LEU A 233 0.45 -10.33 12.82
C LEU A 233 1.62 -11.14 12.24
N THR A 234 2.13 -10.75 11.08
CA THR A 234 3.33 -11.37 10.48
C THR A 234 4.35 -10.30 10.19
N GLU A 235 5.56 -10.46 10.70
CA GLU A 235 6.70 -9.59 10.47
C GLU A 235 7.79 -10.36 9.73
N SER A 236 8.40 -9.78 8.71
CA SER A 236 9.41 -10.48 7.91
C SER A 236 10.46 -9.56 7.32
N VAL A 237 11.62 -10.13 7.03
CA VAL A 237 12.69 -9.51 6.25
C VAL A 237 13.05 -10.47 5.13
N ALA A 238 13.00 -10.01 3.89
CA ALA A 238 13.23 -10.81 2.70
C ALA A 238 14.29 -10.19 1.79
N LEU A 239 15.11 -11.05 1.17
CA LEU A 239 15.94 -10.69 0.03
C LEU A 239 15.15 -10.96 -1.25
N GLY A 240 15.18 -10.02 -2.18
CA GLY A 240 14.47 -10.10 -3.45
C GLY A 240 15.36 -9.95 -4.66
N TYR A 241 14.95 -10.57 -5.76
CA TYR A 241 15.60 -10.52 -7.06
C TYR A 241 14.59 -10.32 -8.18
N ARG A 242 14.82 -9.34 -9.06
CA ARG A 242 14.05 -9.12 -10.29
C ARG A 242 14.57 -10.02 -11.42
N LEU A 243 13.85 -11.09 -11.69
CA LEU A 243 14.11 -12.00 -12.81
C LEU A 243 13.89 -11.29 -14.14
N ILE A 244 12.77 -10.56 -14.26
CA ILE A 244 12.42 -9.74 -15.41
C ILE A 244 12.20 -8.31 -14.90
N ASP A 245 12.81 -7.35 -15.59
CA ASP A 245 12.69 -5.93 -15.30
C ASP A 245 12.79 -5.16 -16.62
N THR A 246 11.63 -4.91 -17.21
CA THR A 246 11.45 -4.26 -18.51
C THR A 246 10.26 -3.30 -18.41
N ASP A 247 10.09 -2.43 -19.40
CA ASP A 247 9.00 -1.45 -19.42
C ASP A 247 7.59 -2.08 -19.39
N ASP A 248 7.44 -3.29 -19.96
CA ASP A 248 6.14 -3.97 -20.08
C ASP A 248 5.97 -5.14 -19.10
N VAL A 249 7.05 -5.77 -18.67
CA VAL A 249 7.00 -6.97 -17.82
C VAL A 249 7.97 -6.83 -16.67
N THR A 250 7.47 -7.09 -15.46
CA THR A 250 8.30 -7.26 -14.27
C THR A 250 7.97 -8.58 -13.59
N TRP A 251 9.01 -9.26 -13.10
CA TRP A 251 8.86 -10.46 -12.31
C TRP A 251 9.93 -10.50 -11.23
N ALA A 252 9.49 -10.43 -9.98
CA ALA A 252 10.35 -10.48 -8.82
C ALA A 252 10.02 -11.69 -7.95
N LEU A 253 11.06 -12.29 -7.39
CA LEU A 253 10.96 -13.29 -6.34
C LEU A 253 11.62 -12.73 -5.08
N GLU A 254 11.00 -12.90 -3.92
CA GLU A 254 11.56 -12.57 -2.63
C GLU A 254 11.38 -13.72 -1.65
N ALA A 255 12.36 -13.93 -0.76
CA ALA A 255 12.28 -14.92 0.29
C ALA A 255 13.09 -14.50 1.52
N GLY A 256 12.66 -14.93 2.71
CA GLY A 256 13.38 -14.67 3.93
C GLY A 256 12.68 -15.14 5.20
N PRO A 257 13.30 -14.89 6.37
CA PRO A 257 12.72 -15.22 7.66
C PRO A 257 11.65 -14.22 8.11
N GLY A 258 10.79 -14.68 9.03
CA GLY A 258 9.83 -13.86 9.73
C GLY A 258 9.35 -14.48 11.04
N ALA A 259 8.44 -13.78 11.70
CA ALA A 259 7.70 -14.27 12.86
C ALA A 259 6.22 -14.03 12.62
N ARG A 260 5.38 -15.00 13.05
CA ARG A 260 3.94 -14.88 13.07
C ARG A 260 3.44 -14.93 14.50
N HIS A 261 2.56 -14.01 14.83
CA HIS A 261 1.81 -13.96 16.09
C HIS A 261 0.34 -14.15 15.76
N SER A 262 -0.26 -15.23 16.25
CA SER A 262 -1.67 -15.55 16.04
C SER A 262 -2.36 -15.53 17.39
N LYS A 263 -3.45 -14.77 17.51
CA LYS A 263 -4.30 -14.83 18.69
C LYS A 263 -5.56 -15.62 18.37
N GLU A 264 -5.76 -16.71 19.09
CA GLU A 264 -6.94 -17.57 18.95
C GLU A 264 -8.18 -16.89 19.52
N GLU A 265 -9.30 -16.94 18.81
CA GLU A 265 -10.54 -16.29 19.24
C GLU A 265 -11.14 -16.98 20.48
N LEU A 266 -11.15 -18.32 20.49
CA LEU A 266 -11.82 -19.12 21.52
C LEU A 266 -11.06 -19.15 22.85
N THR A 267 -9.73 -19.24 22.83
CA THR A 267 -8.91 -19.35 24.03
C THR A 267 -8.31 -18.01 24.47
N GLY A 268 -8.13 -17.08 23.52
CA GLY A 268 -7.43 -15.81 23.74
C GLY A 268 -5.91 -15.95 23.86
N ASP A 269 -5.37 -17.16 23.66
CA ASP A 269 -3.93 -17.41 23.69
C ASP A 269 -3.24 -16.75 22.50
N VAL A 270 -2.02 -16.25 22.73
CA VAL A 270 -1.17 -15.70 21.67
C VAL A 270 -0.07 -16.70 21.39
N GLU A 271 -0.12 -17.31 20.21
CA GLU A 271 0.92 -18.18 19.71
C GLU A 271 1.91 -17.37 18.90
N THR A 272 3.20 -17.63 19.11
CA THR A 272 4.28 -17.01 18.36
C THR A 272 5.12 -18.12 17.74
N GLU A 273 5.38 -18.01 16.44
CA GLU A 273 6.25 -18.95 15.75
C GLU A 273 7.17 -18.24 14.75
N PHE A 274 8.31 -18.87 14.52
CA PHE A 274 9.19 -18.50 13.42
C PHE A 274 8.62 -19.04 12.11
N VAL A 275 8.66 -18.21 11.07
CA VAL A 275 8.14 -18.56 9.73
C VAL A 275 9.18 -18.28 8.65
N GLY A 276 9.12 -19.06 7.57
CA GLY A 276 9.72 -18.70 6.29
C GLY A 276 8.69 -18.00 5.42
N VAL A 277 9.06 -16.89 4.79
CA VAL A 277 8.21 -16.20 3.80
C VAL A 277 8.84 -16.29 2.41
N ALA A 278 8.01 -16.48 1.40
CA ALA A 278 8.38 -16.37 0.00
C ALA A 278 7.26 -15.64 -0.76
N GLN A 279 7.62 -14.82 -1.73
CA GLN A 279 6.65 -14.16 -2.61
C GLN A 279 7.17 -14.11 -4.05
N SER A 280 6.26 -14.36 -4.99
CA SER A 280 6.40 -14.08 -6.42
C SER A 280 5.48 -12.93 -6.78
N ASP A 281 6.02 -11.87 -7.37
CA ASP A 281 5.27 -10.72 -7.89
C ASP A 281 5.52 -10.63 -9.40
N PHE A 282 4.52 -11.03 -10.18
CA PHE A 282 4.54 -10.97 -11.64
C PHE A 282 3.57 -9.89 -12.12
N ARG A 283 4.04 -9.03 -13.02
CA ARG A 283 3.24 -7.96 -13.62
C ARG A 283 3.52 -7.88 -15.11
N TRP A 284 2.47 -7.64 -15.87
CA TRP A 284 2.51 -7.51 -17.31
C TRP A 284 1.54 -6.43 -17.78
N LYS A 285 2.09 -5.37 -18.34
CA LYS A 285 1.37 -4.37 -19.12
C LYS A 285 0.94 -5.00 -20.44
N LEU A 286 -0.31 -5.45 -20.50
CA LEU A 286 -0.88 -6.09 -21.70
C LEU A 286 -1.07 -5.08 -22.83
N SER A 287 -1.40 -3.83 -22.49
CA SER A 287 -1.57 -2.71 -23.42
C SER A 287 -1.48 -1.38 -22.66
N GLU A 288 -1.64 -0.24 -23.34
CA GLU A 288 -1.71 1.07 -22.68
C GLU A 288 -2.90 1.23 -21.70
N THR A 289 -3.92 0.37 -21.82
CA THR A 289 -5.15 0.44 -21.03
C THR A 289 -5.43 -0.83 -20.23
N ALA A 290 -4.51 -1.78 -20.19
CA ALA A 290 -4.72 -3.04 -19.46
C ALA A 290 -3.44 -3.58 -18.84
N ASP A 291 -3.52 -3.91 -17.56
CA ASP A 291 -2.43 -4.52 -16.80
C ASP A 291 -2.89 -5.80 -16.12
N PHE A 292 -2.06 -6.82 -16.22
CA PHE A 292 -2.22 -8.08 -15.54
C PHE A 292 -1.21 -8.19 -14.40
N SER A 293 -1.64 -8.73 -13.27
CA SER A 293 -0.73 -9.07 -12.18
C SER A 293 -1.11 -10.37 -11.51
N ASN A 294 -0.09 -11.08 -11.02
CA ASN A 294 -0.25 -12.20 -10.11
C ASN A 294 0.77 -12.06 -8.98
N VAL A 295 0.27 -12.00 -7.75
CA VAL A 295 1.09 -12.00 -6.54
C VAL A 295 0.78 -13.28 -5.80
N THR A 296 1.79 -14.13 -5.62
CA THR A 296 1.69 -15.35 -4.84
C THR A 296 2.62 -15.27 -3.66
N ARG A 297 2.09 -15.46 -2.45
CA ARG A 297 2.82 -15.42 -1.19
C ARG A 297 2.64 -16.74 -0.45
N VAL A 298 3.73 -17.26 0.09
CA VAL A 298 3.76 -18.45 0.92
C VAL A 298 4.41 -18.08 2.25
N THR A 299 3.70 -18.37 3.35
CA THR A 299 4.21 -18.23 4.71
C THR A 299 4.18 -19.62 5.34
N THR A 300 5.34 -20.22 5.58
CA THR A 300 5.47 -21.55 6.15
C THR A 300 5.95 -21.47 7.59
N GLY A 301 5.12 -21.96 8.52
CA GLY A 301 5.45 -22.12 9.93
C GLY A 301 5.58 -23.59 10.31
N ARG A 302 5.77 -23.85 11.60
CA ARG A 302 5.83 -25.21 12.12
C ARG A 302 4.45 -25.87 12.13
N GLU A 303 3.42 -25.07 12.44
CA GLU A 303 2.05 -25.57 12.61
C GLU A 303 1.24 -25.53 11.31
N THR A 304 1.42 -24.50 10.51
CA THR A 304 0.64 -24.31 9.28
C THR A 304 1.39 -23.52 8.23
N THR A 305 1.17 -23.88 6.97
CA THR A 305 1.65 -23.15 5.79
C THR A 305 0.46 -22.47 5.12
N THR A 306 0.52 -21.16 5.02
CA THR A 306 -0.49 -20.32 4.35
C THR A 306 0.02 -19.94 2.97
N THR A 307 -0.74 -20.24 1.93
CA THR A 307 -0.48 -19.81 0.55
C THR A 307 -1.59 -18.88 0.10
N LYS A 308 -1.25 -17.66 -0.33
CA LYS A 308 -2.18 -16.66 -0.85
C LYS A 308 -1.76 -16.30 -2.27
N SER A 309 -2.64 -16.50 -3.24
CA SER A 309 -2.39 -16.10 -4.64
C SER A 309 -3.50 -15.18 -5.10
N THR A 310 -3.13 -13.94 -5.46
CA THR A 310 -4.05 -12.92 -5.94
C THR A 310 -3.71 -12.61 -7.39
N THR A 311 -4.66 -12.87 -8.28
CA THR A 311 -4.58 -12.48 -9.70
C THR A 311 -5.47 -11.27 -9.92
N ALA A 312 -4.97 -10.26 -10.62
CA ALA A 312 -5.76 -9.08 -10.95
C ALA A 312 -5.60 -8.67 -12.41
N LEU A 313 -6.70 -8.25 -13.01
CA LEU A 313 -6.77 -7.57 -14.28
C LEU A 313 -7.31 -6.16 -14.03
N ASP A 314 -6.50 -5.18 -14.35
CA ASP A 314 -6.83 -3.79 -14.26
C ASP A 314 -7.07 -3.22 -15.65
N LEU A 315 -8.15 -2.45 -15.81
CA LEU A 315 -8.57 -1.84 -17.07
C LEU A 315 -8.72 -0.34 -16.88
N LYS A 316 -7.94 0.46 -17.62
CA LYS A 316 -8.01 1.92 -17.58
C LYS A 316 -9.33 2.38 -18.20
N VAL A 317 -10.16 3.06 -17.40
CA VAL A 317 -11.45 3.60 -17.85
C VAL A 317 -11.34 5.10 -18.12
N PHE A 318 -10.74 5.83 -17.18
CA PHE A 318 -10.35 7.23 -17.30
C PHE A 318 -8.89 7.42 -16.87
N GLU A 319 -8.37 8.64 -16.94
CA GLU A 319 -6.96 8.93 -16.61
C GLU A 319 -6.55 8.40 -15.24
N ASN A 320 -7.37 8.65 -14.22
CA ASN A 320 -7.15 8.28 -12.82
C ASN A 320 -8.17 7.27 -12.27
N ILE A 321 -8.99 6.64 -13.14
CA ILE A 321 -9.98 5.64 -12.73
C ILE A 321 -9.77 4.35 -13.52
N THR A 322 -9.57 3.27 -12.77
CA THR A 322 -9.33 1.92 -13.27
C THR A 322 -10.41 0.98 -12.74
N GLY A 323 -10.93 0.12 -13.60
CA GLY A 323 -11.72 -1.03 -13.17
C GLY A 323 -10.79 -2.18 -12.84
N ARG A 324 -10.83 -2.69 -11.60
CA ARG A 324 -10.05 -3.85 -11.15
C ARG A 324 -10.96 -5.05 -11.01
N PHE A 325 -10.62 -6.13 -11.71
CA PHE A 325 -11.13 -7.47 -11.44
C PHE A 325 -10.04 -8.27 -10.74
N SER A 326 -10.30 -8.82 -9.56
CA SER A 326 -9.34 -9.68 -8.88
C SER A 326 -9.93 -11.00 -8.39
N PHE A 327 -9.09 -12.01 -8.37
CA PHE A 327 -9.41 -13.34 -7.86
C PHE A 327 -8.28 -13.79 -6.93
N GLU A 328 -8.63 -14.03 -5.68
CA GLU A 328 -7.73 -14.49 -4.64
C GLU A 328 -8.07 -15.91 -4.23
N VAL A 329 -7.04 -16.73 -4.07
CA VAL A 329 -7.13 -18.05 -3.46
C VAL A 329 -6.21 -18.06 -2.25
N ARG A 330 -6.77 -18.36 -1.09
CA ARG A 330 -6.04 -18.59 0.15
C ARG A 330 -6.16 -20.06 0.52
N HIS A 331 -5.04 -20.69 0.84
CA HIS A 331 -4.97 -22.07 1.28
C HIS A 331 -4.14 -22.18 2.55
N ASP A 332 -4.73 -22.73 3.61
CA ASP A 332 -4.07 -23.02 4.88
C ASP A 332 -3.90 -24.54 5.02
N SER A 333 -2.66 -25.02 5.13
CA SER A 333 -2.37 -26.47 5.15
C SER A 333 -2.88 -27.19 6.40
N ASN A 334 -3.06 -26.44 7.49
CA ASN A 334 -3.58 -26.89 8.77
C ASN A 334 -4.43 -25.74 9.35
N PRO A 335 -5.69 -25.61 8.92
CA PRO A 335 -6.58 -24.55 9.41
C PRO A 335 -7.09 -24.90 10.82
N PRO A 336 -7.62 -23.91 11.58
CA PRO A 336 -8.30 -24.16 12.84
C PRO A 336 -9.38 -25.25 12.75
N THR A 337 -9.75 -25.81 13.90
CA THR A 337 -10.81 -26.83 13.92
C THR A 337 -12.16 -26.21 13.56
N GLY A 338 -12.82 -26.76 12.55
CA GLY A 338 -14.15 -26.31 12.10
C GLY A 338 -14.11 -25.33 10.93
N THR A 339 -12.93 -25.05 10.37
CA THR A 339 -12.77 -24.23 9.16
C THR A 339 -12.24 -25.07 7.98
N ASP A 340 -12.61 -24.68 6.77
CA ASP A 340 -12.13 -25.22 5.50
C ASP A 340 -10.70 -24.75 5.21
N SER A 341 -9.94 -25.58 4.50
CA SER A 341 -8.54 -25.29 4.17
C SER A 341 -8.36 -24.28 3.03
N THR A 342 -9.40 -24.00 2.25
CA THR A 342 -9.29 -23.15 1.06
C THR A 342 -10.43 -22.17 0.98
N ASP A 343 -10.09 -20.89 0.87
CA ASP A 343 -11.02 -19.80 0.64
C ASP A 343 -10.73 -19.14 -0.71
N THR A 344 -11.79 -18.66 -1.37
CA THR A 344 -11.64 -17.85 -2.57
C THR A 344 -12.43 -16.56 -2.46
N THR A 345 -11.83 -15.49 -2.97
CA THR A 345 -12.44 -14.16 -3.01
C THR A 345 -12.37 -13.59 -4.41
N THR A 346 -13.52 -13.29 -4.99
CA THR A 346 -13.62 -12.57 -6.27
C THR A 346 -14.01 -11.13 -6.02
N LYS A 347 -13.27 -10.14 -6.54
CA LYS A 347 -13.58 -8.71 -6.35
C LYS A 347 -13.74 -7.98 -7.68
N VAL A 348 -14.65 -7.03 -7.69
CA VAL A 348 -14.80 -6.04 -8.75
C VAL A 348 -14.81 -4.65 -8.11
N SER A 349 -13.84 -3.82 -8.47
CA SER A 349 -13.65 -2.52 -7.83
C SER A 349 -13.42 -1.40 -8.85
N ALA A 350 -13.90 -0.21 -8.53
CA ALA A 350 -13.42 1.03 -9.11
C ALA A 350 -12.24 1.53 -8.28
N VAL A 351 -11.15 1.85 -8.95
CA VAL A 351 -9.87 2.21 -8.35
C VAL A 351 -9.48 3.60 -8.81
N TYR A 352 -9.28 4.50 -7.87
CA TYR A 352 -8.77 5.84 -8.11
C TYR A 352 -7.28 5.90 -7.80
N THR A 353 -6.47 6.45 -8.71
CA THR A 353 -5.00 6.58 -8.54
C THR A 353 -4.55 8.04 -8.67
N PHE A 354 -3.57 8.46 -7.88
CA PHE A 354 -2.98 9.81 -7.97
C PHE A 354 -1.48 9.85 -7.65
#